data_AF-A0A932JVD6-F1
#
_entry.id   AF-A0A932JVD6-F1
#
_cell.length_a   1.000
_cell.length_b   1.000
_cell.length_c   1.000
_cell.angle_alpha   90.00
_cell.angle_beta   90.00
_cell.angle_gamma   90.00
#
_symmetry.space_group_name_H-M   'P 1'
#
loop_
_entity.id
_entity.type
_entity.pdbx_description
1 polymer ?
#
loop_
_entity_poly.entity_id
_entity_poly.type
_entity_poly.pdbx_seq_one_letter_code
_entity_poly.pdbx_strand_id
1 'polypeptide(L)'
;MANKLPIWSLRLGLGAMYAYSGYDLITTPAHWYAFVPPWFSQSLRTIGLDINTYLRLQGAVELLFAFVLLAWFMPRLAVLWVAVISGLELLLILVFSGVDLITFRDIGVVGASAALALSLARSYA
;
A
#
# COMPACT_ATOMS: atom_id res chain seq x y z
N MET A 1 -10.81 16.88 19.24
CA MET A 1 -10.39 15.46 19.30
C MET A 1 -10.98 14.74 18.10
N ALA A 2 -10.17 14.30 17.14
CA ALA A 2 -10.69 13.46 16.05
C ALA A 2 -11.33 12.21 16.65
N ASN A 3 -12.54 11.87 16.19
CA ASN A 3 -13.22 10.67 16.67
C ASN A 3 -12.33 9.46 16.36
N LYS A 4 -12.10 8.57 17.33
CA LYS A 4 -11.16 7.45 17.16
C LYS A 4 -11.71 6.39 16.19
N LEU A 5 -13.03 6.30 16.09
CA LEU A 5 -13.72 5.27 15.32
C LEU A 5 -13.41 5.37 13.80
N PRO A 6 -13.55 6.54 13.13
CA PRO A 6 -13.21 6.64 11.70
C PRO A 6 -11.75 6.33 11.37
N ILE A 7 -10.81 6.76 12.21
CA ILE A 7 -9.37 6.47 12.01
C ILE A 7 -9.13 4.96 12.07
N TRP A 8 -9.73 4.29 13.05
CA TRP A 8 -9.61 2.85 13.18
C TRP A 8 -10.26 2.09 12.03
N SER A 9 -11.42 2.53 11.53
CA SER A 9 -12.03 1.94 10.34
C SER A 9 -11.10 2.02 9.11
N LEU A 10 -10.46 3.16 8.89
CA LEU A 10 -9.48 3.34 7.80
C LEU A 10 -8.25 2.46 7.99
N ARG A 11 -7.70 2.40 9.21
CA ARG A 11 -6.56 1.54 9.54
C ARG A 11 -6.86 0.06 9.33
N LEU A 12 -8.03 -0.40 9.75
CA LEU A 12 -8.44 -1.80 9.60
C LEU A 12 -8.62 -2.17 8.13
N GLY A 13 -9.30 -1.34 7.34
CA GLY A 13 -9.51 -1.57 5.91
C GLY A 13 -8.21 -1.63 5.14
N LEU A 14 -7.36 -0.60 5.29
CA LEU A 14 -6.04 -0.56 4.64
C LEU A 14 -5.12 -1.67 5.14
N GLY A 15 -5.08 -1.90 6.45
CA GLY A 15 -4.22 -2.92 7.04
C GLY A 15 -4.59 -4.34 6.61
N ALA A 16 -5.89 -4.65 6.53
CA ALA A 16 -6.35 -5.95 6.02
C ALA A 16 -6.05 -6.12 4.52
N MET A 17 -6.20 -5.06 3.72
CA MET A 17 -5.84 -5.07 2.31
C MET A 17 -4.34 -5.35 2.12
N TYR A 18 -3.46 -4.64 2.84
CA TYR A 18 -2.01 -4.89 2.79
C TYR A 18 -1.60 -6.25 3.35
N ALA A 19 -2.31 -6.78 4.35
CA ALA A 19 -2.06 -8.12 4.84
C ALA A 19 -2.34 -9.17 3.76
N TYR A 20 -3.45 -8.99 3.03
CA TYR A 20 -3.83 -9.86 1.92
C TYR A 20 -2.84 -9.76 0.75
N SER A 21 -2.59 -8.54 0.24
CA SER A 21 -1.72 -8.35 -0.93
C SER A 21 -0.28 -8.73 -0.62
N GLY A 22 0.22 -8.38 0.57
CA GLY A 22 1.58 -8.74 0.98
C GLY A 22 1.78 -10.25 1.08
N TYR A 23 0.79 -10.98 1.61
CA TYR A 23 0.82 -12.44 1.65
C TYR A 23 0.78 -13.07 0.25
N ASP A 24 -0.09 -12.58 -0.63
CA ASP A 24 -0.22 -13.11 -2.00
C ASP A 24 1.01 -12.80 -2.87
N LEU A 25 1.63 -11.62 -2.71
CA LEU A 25 2.88 -11.25 -3.37
C LEU A 25 4.05 -12.17 -2.99
N ILE A 26 4.09 -12.61 -1.72
CA ILE A 26 5.15 -13.52 -1.24
C ILE A 26 4.92 -14.94 -1.77
N THR A 27 3.68 -15.42 -1.67
CA THR A 27 3.33 -16.83 -1.94
C THR A 27 3.10 -17.11 -3.42
N THR A 28 2.44 -16.20 -4.14
CA THR A 28 2.04 -16.36 -5.55
C THR A 28 2.32 -15.09 -6.36
N PRO A 29 3.59 -14.64 -6.49
CA PRO A 29 3.94 -13.40 -7.18
C PRO A 29 3.47 -13.33 -8.64
N ALA A 30 3.24 -14.47 -9.30
CA ALA A 30 2.76 -14.53 -10.67
C ALA A 30 1.40 -13.83 -10.89
N HIS A 31 0.53 -13.75 -9.86
CA HIS A 31 -0.73 -13.02 -9.94
C HIS A 31 -0.55 -11.52 -10.20
N TRP A 32 0.63 -10.98 -9.88
CA TRP A 32 0.88 -9.55 -9.87
C TRP A 32 1.70 -9.04 -11.05
N TYR A 33 2.16 -9.93 -11.93
CA TYR A 33 3.00 -9.54 -13.07
C TYR A 33 2.32 -8.52 -13.99
N ALA A 34 1.00 -8.63 -14.16
CA ALA A 34 0.22 -7.72 -15.01
C ALA A 34 0.21 -6.27 -14.48
N PHE A 35 0.46 -6.07 -13.18
CA PHE A 35 0.44 -4.76 -12.54
C PHE A 35 1.83 -4.14 -12.42
N VAL A 36 2.86 -4.85 -12.90
CA VAL A 36 4.23 -4.31 -13.00
C VAL A 36 4.41 -3.69 -14.38
N PRO A 37 4.63 -2.37 -14.49
CA PRO A 37 4.82 -1.73 -15.78
C PRO A 37 6.03 -2.33 -16.54
N PRO A 38 5.93 -2.52 -17.87
CA PRO A 38 7.01 -3.12 -18.66
C PRO A 38 8.36 -2.40 -18.50
N TRP A 39 8.34 -1.06 -18.47
CA TRP A 39 9.55 -0.26 -18.28
C TRP A 39 10.25 -0.57 -16.96
N PHE A 40 9.48 -0.76 -15.88
CA PHE A 40 10.02 -1.03 -14.55
C PHE A 40 10.59 -2.45 -14.50
N SER A 41 9.89 -3.43 -15.08
CA SER A 41 10.38 -4.80 -15.20
C SER A 41 11.72 -4.87 -15.95
N GLN A 42 11.91 -4.02 -16.97
CA GLN A 42 13.17 -3.92 -17.70
C GLN A 42 14.27 -3.30 -16.83
N SER A 43 13.96 -2.25 -16.06
CA SER A 43 14.91 -1.66 -15.11
C SER A 43 15.38 -2.66 -14.05
N LEU A 44 14.48 -3.49 -13.51
CA LEU A 44 14.85 -4.56 -12.57
C LEU A 44 15.88 -5.53 -13.19
N ARG A 45 15.66 -5.93 -14.45
CA ARG A 45 16.60 -6.79 -15.17
C ARG A 45 17.97 -6.14 -15.36
N THR A 46 18.04 -4.82 -15.60
CA THR A 46 19.33 -4.12 -15.77
C THR A 46 20.20 -4.12 -14.51
N ILE A 47 19.60 -4.20 -13.32
CA ILE A 47 20.31 -4.32 -12.04
C ILE A 47 20.44 -5.77 -11.57
N GLY A 48 20.09 -6.75 -12.41
CA GLY A 48 20.16 -8.18 -12.09
C GLY A 48 19.09 -8.68 -11.12
N LEU A 49 18.01 -7.93 -10.90
CA LEU A 49 16.93 -8.31 -10.00
C LEU A 49 15.80 -9.02 -10.76
N ASP A 50 15.45 -10.23 -10.32
CA ASP A 50 14.29 -10.96 -10.82
C ASP A 50 12.97 -10.34 -10.34
N ILE A 51 11.93 -10.40 -11.18
CA ILE A 51 10.61 -9.86 -10.88
C ILE A 51 9.97 -10.56 -9.66
N ASN A 52 10.19 -11.86 -9.45
CA ASN A 52 9.66 -12.55 -8.27
C ASN A 52 10.34 -12.07 -6.99
N THR A 53 11.65 -11.84 -7.05
CA THR A 53 12.41 -11.31 -5.91
C THR A 53 11.89 -9.92 -5.56
N TYR A 54 11.68 -9.06 -6.55
CA TYR A 54 11.05 -7.75 -6.33
C TYR A 54 9.67 -7.87 -5.68
N LEU A 55 8.78 -8.69 -6.22
CA LEU A 55 7.41 -8.83 -5.71
C LEU A 55 7.37 -9.42 -4.31
N ARG A 56 8.24 -10.38 -3.98
CA ARG A 56 8.36 -10.91 -2.62
C ARG A 56 8.87 -9.86 -1.63
N LEU A 57 9.84 -9.03 -2.04
CA LEU A 57 10.31 -7.91 -1.23
C LEU A 57 9.20 -6.86 -1.02
N GLN A 58 8.46 -6.52 -2.08
CA GLN A 58 7.29 -5.66 -2.00
C GLN A 58 6.27 -6.23 -1.01
N GLY A 59 5.96 -7.52 -1.11
CA GLY A 59 5.02 -8.17 -0.20
C GLY A 59 5.47 -8.15 1.26
N ALA A 60 6.77 -8.25 1.53
CA ALA A 60 7.30 -8.09 2.88
C ALA A 60 7.13 -6.67 3.42
N VAL A 61 7.30 -5.64 2.57
CA VAL A 61 7.04 -4.24 2.91
C VAL A 61 5.54 -4.02 3.16
N GLU A 62 4.68 -4.62 2.35
CA GLU A 62 3.22 -4.54 2.53
C GLU A 62 2.76 -5.20 3.85
N LEU A 63 3.33 -6.36 4.21
CA LEU A 63 3.06 -6.97 5.52
C LEU A 63 3.54 -6.09 6.68
N LEU A 64 4.66 -5.38 6.51
CA LEU A 64 5.10 -4.38 7.49
C LEU A 64 4.10 -3.22 7.60
N PHE A 65 3.56 -2.73 6.48
CA PHE A 65 2.52 -1.70 6.49
C PHE A 65 1.25 -2.19 7.18
N ALA A 66 0.82 -3.41 6.90
CA ALA A 66 -0.30 -4.04 7.58
C ALA A 66 -0.08 -4.09 9.10
N PHE A 67 1.12 -4.51 9.54
CA PHE A 67 1.47 -4.51 10.96
C PHE A 67 1.39 -3.11 11.58
N VAL A 68 1.96 -2.10 10.94
CA VAL A 68 1.92 -0.70 11.43
C VAL A 68 0.48 -0.18 11.51
N LEU A 69 -0.35 -0.47 10.51
CA LEU A 69 -1.74 -0.04 10.45
C LEU A 69 -2.59 -0.75 11.51
N LEU A 70 -2.39 -2.04 11.74
CA LEU A 70 -3.23 -2.85 12.63
C LEU A 70 -2.79 -2.82 14.10
N ALA A 71 -1.50 -2.55 14.39
CA ALA A 71 -1.00 -2.52 15.76
C ALA A 71 -1.49 -1.27 16.53
N TRP A 72 -2.23 -1.50 17.62
CA TRP A 72 -2.84 -0.44 18.44
C TRP A 72 -1.85 0.45 19.18
N PHE A 73 -0.64 -0.05 19.42
CA PHE A 73 0.44 0.68 20.10
C PHE A 73 1.35 1.47 19.15
N MET A 74 1.09 1.48 17.84
CA MET A 74 1.94 2.18 16.88
C MET A 74 1.92 3.70 17.06
N PRO A 75 3.08 4.36 16.99
CA PRO A 75 3.14 5.81 17.08
C PRO A 75 2.42 6.42 15.88
N ARG A 76 1.65 7.49 16.14
CA ARG A 76 0.86 8.18 15.11
C ARG A 76 1.67 8.58 13.88
N LEU A 77 2.93 8.99 14.09
CA LEU A 77 3.83 9.38 13.00
C LEU A 77 4.12 8.21 12.05
N ALA A 78 4.29 6.99 12.57
CA ALA A 78 4.49 5.81 11.72
C ALA A 78 3.23 5.50 10.90
N VAL A 79 2.04 5.56 11.52
CA VAL A 79 0.76 5.36 10.83
C VAL A 79 0.55 6.43 9.75
N LEU A 80 0.94 7.67 10.01
CA LEU A 80 0.88 8.77 9.04
C LEU A 80 1.78 8.47 7.83
N TRP A 81 3.04 8.10 8.05
CA TRP A 81 3.96 7.80 6.96
C TRP A 81 3.51 6.61 6.13
N VAL A 82 3.03 5.54 6.76
CA VAL A 82 2.45 4.40 6.04
C VAL A 82 1.26 4.87 5.20
N ALA A 83 0.32 5.63 5.77
CA ALA A 83 -0.83 6.13 5.01
C ALA A 83 -0.41 7.00 3.81
N VAL A 84 0.61 7.85 3.95
CA VAL A 84 1.13 8.68 2.84
C VAL A 84 1.79 7.80 1.76
N ILE A 85 2.68 6.89 2.16
CA ILE A 85 3.38 6.02 1.23
C ILE A 85 2.38 5.12 0.49
N SER A 86 1.39 4.57 1.19
CA SER A 86 0.30 3.80 0.59
C SER A 86 -0.48 4.57 -0.46
N GLY A 87 -0.84 5.81 -0.16
CA GLY A 87 -1.53 6.67 -1.14
C GLY A 87 -0.66 6.91 -2.38
N LEU A 88 0.64 7.16 -2.20
CA LEU A 88 1.58 7.40 -3.30
C LEU A 88 1.83 6.14 -4.13
N GLU A 89 2.02 5.00 -3.49
CA GLU A 89 2.23 3.70 -4.13
C GLU A 89 1.08 3.37 -5.08
N LEU A 90 -0.16 3.39 -4.58
CA LEU A 90 -1.34 3.07 -5.38
C LEU A 90 -1.63 4.12 -6.44
N LEU A 91 -1.31 5.40 -6.17
CA LEU A 91 -1.41 6.46 -7.18
C LEU A 91 -0.40 6.25 -8.32
N LEU A 92 0.83 5.86 -8.01
CA LEU A 92 1.85 5.56 -9.02
C LEU A 92 1.45 4.34 -9.84
N ILE A 93 0.91 3.29 -9.19
CA ILE A 93 0.35 2.14 -9.91
C ILE A 93 -0.71 2.63 -10.90
N LEU A 94 -1.75 3.35 -10.43
CA LEU A 94 -2.81 3.88 -11.31
C LEU A 94 -2.29 4.70 -12.50
N VAL A 95 -1.28 5.53 -12.29
CA VAL A 95 -0.68 6.36 -13.35
C VAL A 95 0.10 5.53 -14.36
N PHE A 96 0.81 4.49 -13.92
CA PHE A 96 1.74 3.74 -14.77
C PHE A 96 1.22 2.40 -15.29
N SER A 97 0.21 1.79 -14.66
CA SER A 97 -0.46 0.56 -15.11
C SER A 97 -1.68 0.84 -15.99
N GLY A 98 -2.24 2.05 -15.92
CA GLY A 98 -3.45 2.44 -16.65
C GLY A 98 -4.74 1.96 -15.97
N VAL A 99 -5.86 2.06 -16.70
CA VAL A 99 -7.19 1.67 -16.20
C VAL A 99 -7.49 0.21 -16.54
N ASP A 100 -7.83 -0.57 -15.53
CA ASP A 100 -8.11 -2.00 -15.59
C ASP A 100 -9.27 -2.41 -14.66
N LEU A 101 -9.48 -3.72 -14.51
CA LEU A 101 -10.54 -4.27 -13.66
C LEU A 101 -10.34 -4.00 -12.16
N ILE A 102 -9.14 -3.64 -11.69
CA ILE A 102 -8.87 -3.37 -10.27
C ILE A 102 -8.78 -1.87 -9.96
N THR A 103 -8.78 -1.01 -10.97
CA THR A 103 -8.70 0.45 -10.84
C THR A 103 -9.77 1.03 -9.90
N PHE A 104 -11.00 0.48 -9.91
CA PHE A 104 -12.07 0.93 -9.01
C PHE A 104 -11.70 0.75 -7.53
N ARG A 105 -11.00 -0.34 -7.20
CA ARG A 105 -10.48 -0.62 -5.85
C ARG A 105 -9.38 0.37 -5.52
N ASP A 106 -8.44 0.57 -6.43
CA ASP A 106 -7.25 1.37 -6.19
C ASP A 106 -7.58 2.84 -5.92
N ILE A 107 -8.58 3.40 -6.62
CA ILE A 107 -9.12 4.74 -6.31
C ILE A 107 -9.63 4.80 -4.87
N GLY A 108 -10.34 3.76 -4.41
CA GLY A 108 -10.82 3.65 -3.04
C GLY A 108 -9.68 3.59 -2.02
N VAL A 109 -8.60 2.85 -2.31
CA VAL A 109 -7.42 2.74 -1.44
C VAL A 109 -6.66 4.07 -1.37
N VAL A 110 -6.47 4.78 -2.49
CA VAL A 110 -5.87 6.11 -2.51
C VAL A 110 -6.70 7.09 -1.67
N GLY A 111 -8.03 7.08 -1.84
CA GLY A 111 -8.94 7.93 -1.07
C GLY A 111 -8.89 7.63 0.43
N ALA A 112 -8.91 6.35 0.82
CA ALA A 112 -8.81 5.93 2.22
C ALA A 112 -7.46 6.31 2.84
N SER A 113 -6.37 6.14 2.10
CA SER A 113 -5.00 6.50 2.51
C SER A 113 -4.87 8.00 2.73
N ALA A 114 -5.37 8.82 1.79
CA ALA A 114 -5.40 10.27 1.92
C ALA A 114 -6.26 10.73 3.11
N ALA A 115 -7.45 10.14 3.29
CA ALA A 115 -8.33 10.46 4.42
C ALA A 115 -7.67 10.15 5.76
N LEU A 116 -6.96 9.02 5.87
CA LEU A 116 -6.22 8.64 7.07
C LEU A 116 -5.07 9.62 7.33
N ALA A 117 -4.26 9.91 6.32
CA ALA A 117 -3.14 10.84 6.42
C ALA A 117 -3.59 12.24 6.88
N LEU A 118 -4.63 12.80 6.25
CA LEU A 118 -5.18 14.12 6.61
C LEU A 118 -5.77 14.12 8.03
N SER A 119 -6.43 13.05 8.44
CA SER A 119 -6.99 12.92 9.81
C SER A 119 -5.90 12.91 10.87
N LEU A 120 -4.77 12.27 10.59
CA LEU A 120 -3.61 12.21 11.47
C LEU A 120 -2.84 13.54 11.47
N ALA A 121 -2.64 14.17 10.32
CA ALA A 121 -1.93 15.44 10.19
C ALA A 121 -2.62 16.60 10.92
N ARG A 122 -3.96 16.67 10.87
CA ARG A 122 -4.76 17.66 11.62
C ARG A 122 -4.63 17.55 13.13
N SER A 123 -4.13 16.42 13.65
CA SER A 123 -3.91 16.26 15.09
C SER A 123 -2.55 16.80 15.55
N TYR A 124 -1.70 17.25 14.63
CA TYR A 124 -0.39 17.87 14.89
C TYR A 124 -0.38 19.39 14.71
N ALA A 125 -1.41 19.96 14.08
CA ALA A 125 -1.62 21.40 13.91
C ALA A 125 -2.49 21.95 15.04
#